data_AF-A0A482WE89-F1
#
_entry.id   AF-A0A482WE89-F1
#
_cell.length_a   1.000
_cell.length_b   1.000
_cell.length_c   1.000
_cell.angle_alpha   90.00
_cell.angle_beta   90.00
_cell.angle_gamma   90.00
#
_symmetry.space_group_name_H-M   'P 1'
#
loop_
_entity.id
_entity.type
_entity.pdbx_description
1 polymer ?
#
loop_
_entity_poly.entity_id
_entity_poly.type
_entity_poly.pdbx_seq_one_letter_code
_entity_poly.pdbx_strand_id
1 'polypeptide(L)'
;MCSGMGQGIFVLPLIVLLGNIAICKAFANGKTVDATQELIAIGLCNIGNSMMQSFPGSGSLSRSAVNNSSGVRTPFGGLNTGALVIIVLPFFTPCFYYSPKAVLAAVIIAAVVFMVEVRVVKPIWRSKKSDLIPAVATFIACLLLHLEIDILIGIGLKLI
;
A
#
# COMPACT_ATOMS: atom_id res chain seq x y z
N MET A 1 -13.39 -10.87 19.98
CA MET A 1 -12.62 -10.36 18.82
C MET A 1 -12.17 -8.91 19.04
N CYS A 2 -13.04 -7.97 19.42
CA CYS A 2 -12.64 -6.57 19.68
C CYS A 2 -11.68 -6.38 20.88
N SER A 3 -11.72 -7.25 21.88
CA SER A 3 -10.82 -7.19 23.07
C SER A 3 -9.36 -7.53 22.77
N GLY A 4 -9.05 -8.19 21.65
CA GLY A 4 -7.68 -8.54 21.25
C GLY A 4 -7.04 -7.58 20.25
N MET A 5 -7.78 -6.58 19.77
CA MET A 5 -7.30 -5.65 18.74
C MET A 5 -6.50 -4.46 19.32
N GLY A 6 -6.47 -4.33 20.65
CA GLY A 6 -5.57 -3.41 21.37
C GLY A 6 -5.57 -1.97 20.81
N GLN A 7 -4.38 -1.40 20.68
CA GLN A 7 -4.17 -0.05 20.10
C GLN A 7 -4.33 -0.02 18.57
N GLY A 8 -4.28 -1.18 17.90
CA GLY A 8 -4.33 -1.28 16.44
C GLY A 8 -5.61 -0.73 15.82
N ILE A 9 -6.74 -0.70 16.56
CA ILE A 9 -8.01 -0.15 16.07
C ILE A 9 -7.88 1.32 15.63
N PHE A 10 -7.08 2.11 16.36
CA PHE A 10 -6.90 3.53 16.06
C PHE A 10 -5.71 3.77 15.11
N VAL A 11 -4.67 2.94 15.23
CA VAL A 11 -3.42 3.13 14.51
C VAL A 11 -3.51 2.64 13.06
N LEU A 12 -4.17 1.50 12.80
CA LEU A 12 -4.32 0.95 11.44
C LEU A 12 -5.00 1.90 10.45
N PRO A 13 -6.15 2.54 10.77
CA PRO A 13 -6.81 3.47 9.84
C PRO A 13 -5.94 4.66 9.48
N LEU A 14 -5.18 5.21 10.45
CA LEU A 14 -4.27 6.32 10.21
C LEU A 14 -3.13 5.91 9.28
N ILE A 15 -2.53 4.75 9.51
CA ILE A 15 -1.48 4.20 8.66
C ILE A 15 -1.98 3.94 7.25
N VAL A 16 -3.16 3.32 7.12
CA VAL A 16 -3.79 3.03 5.83
C VAL A 16 -4.06 4.33 5.06
N LEU A 17 -4.55 5.37 5.74
CA LEU A 17 -4.79 6.67 5.12
C LEU A 17 -3.48 7.32 4.65
N LEU A 18 -2.47 7.39 5.52
CA LEU A 18 -1.17 7.97 5.19
C LEU A 18 -0.50 7.24 4.02
N GLY A 19 -0.54 5.90 4.05
CA GLY A 19 -0.04 5.06 2.97
C GLY A 19 -0.80 5.30 1.66
N ASN A 20 -2.13 5.38 1.71
CA ASN A 20 -2.95 5.63 0.52
C ASN A 20 -2.66 7.03 -0.08
N ILE A 21 -2.56 8.06 0.75
CA ILE A 21 -2.23 9.42 0.30
C ILE A 21 -0.83 9.45 -0.34
N ALA A 22 0.15 8.75 0.24
CA ALA A 22 1.50 8.65 -0.32
C ALA A 22 1.47 8.02 -1.73
N ILE A 23 0.70 6.94 -1.90
CA ILE A 23 0.51 6.29 -3.20
C ILE A 23 -0.19 7.23 -4.18
N CYS A 24 -1.30 7.85 -3.79
CA CYS A 24 -2.04 8.79 -4.65
C CYS A 24 -1.14 9.94 -5.12
N LYS A 25 -0.32 10.51 -4.22
CA LYS A 25 0.66 11.56 -4.58
C LYS A 25 1.73 11.06 -5.56
N ALA A 26 2.20 9.83 -5.41
CA ALA A 26 3.17 9.24 -6.33
C ALA A 26 2.63 9.10 -7.76
N PHE A 27 1.32 8.90 -7.93
CA PHE A 27 0.67 8.73 -9.24
C PHE A 27 -0.20 9.93 -9.68
N ALA A 28 -0.21 11.03 -8.91
CA ALA A 28 -1.09 12.17 -9.19
C ALA A 28 -0.71 12.95 -10.46
N ASN A 29 0.51 12.78 -10.99
CA ASN A 29 1.00 13.46 -12.20
C ASN A 29 0.71 14.98 -12.22
N GLY A 30 0.92 15.66 -11.08
CA GLY A 30 0.68 17.10 -10.91
C GLY A 30 -0.75 17.50 -10.53
N LYS A 31 -1.68 16.54 -10.40
CA LYS A 31 -3.02 16.79 -9.84
C LYS A 31 -2.97 16.91 -8.32
N THR A 32 -3.89 17.68 -7.76
CA THR A 32 -4.07 17.79 -6.31
C THR A 32 -4.75 16.54 -5.77
N VAL A 33 -4.28 16.05 -4.62
CA VAL A 33 -4.88 14.92 -3.90
C VAL A 33 -5.53 15.48 -2.63
N ASP A 34 -6.85 15.37 -2.52
CA ASP A 34 -7.59 15.77 -1.32
C ASP A 34 -7.64 14.63 -0.31
N ALA A 35 -6.95 14.81 0.82
CA ALA A 35 -6.89 13.83 1.89
C ALA A 35 -8.26 13.56 2.54
N THR A 36 -9.13 14.58 2.59
CA THR A 36 -10.47 14.46 3.20
C THR A 36 -11.37 13.58 2.34
N GLN A 37 -11.32 13.78 1.03
CA GLN A 37 -12.08 12.97 0.08
C GLN A 37 -11.60 11.50 0.09
N GLU A 38 -10.28 11.27 0.12
CA GLU A 38 -9.71 9.92 0.23
C GLU A 38 -10.08 9.23 1.54
N LEU A 39 -10.11 9.96 2.66
CA LEU A 39 -10.55 9.43 3.95
C LEU A 39 -12.01 8.97 3.90
N ILE A 40 -12.90 9.80 3.35
CA ILE A 40 -14.33 9.46 3.22
C ILE A 40 -14.49 8.25 2.28
N ALA A 41 -13.78 8.23 1.16
CA ALA A 41 -13.85 7.14 0.19
C ALA A 41 -13.40 5.80 0.79
N ILE A 42 -12.21 5.75 1.40
CA ILE A 42 -11.69 4.53 2.05
C ILE A 42 -12.59 4.11 3.22
N GLY A 43 -13.09 5.06 4.00
CA GLY A 43 -14.01 4.81 5.09
C GLY A 43 -15.29 4.12 4.63
N LEU A 44 -15.95 4.66 3.60
CA LEU A 44 -17.15 4.07 3.01
C LEU A 44 -16.87 2.70 2.39
N CYS A 45 -15.76 2.53 1.67
CA CYS A 45 -15.35 1.23 1.14
C CYS A 45 -15.15 0.19 2.24
N ASN A 46 -14.52 0.56 3.35
CA ASN A 46 -14.27 -0.36 4.45
C ASN A 46 -15.52 -0.67 5.29
N ILE A 47 -16.48 0.25 5.38
CA ILE A 47 -17.81 -0.06 5.91
C ILE A 47 -18.49 -1.13 5.03
N GLY A 48 -18.46 -0.98 3.71
CA GLY A 48 -18.97 -2.00 2.79
C GLY A 48 -18.24 -3.35 2.92
N ASN A 49 -16.92 -3.33 3.04
CA ASN A 49 -16.10 -4.53 3.24
C ASN A 49 -16.49 -5.28 4.52
N SER A 50 -16.80 -4.56 5.59
CA SER A 50 -17.18 -5.16 6.88
C SER A 50 -18.48 -5.98 6.78
N MET A 51 -19.41 -5.57 5.91
CA MET A 51 -20.66 -6.29 5.67
C MET A 51 -20.47 -7.57 4.85
N MET A 52 -19.37 -7.67 4.10
CA MET A 52 -19.06 -8.81 3.21
C MET A 52 -17.97 -9.73 3.77
N GLN A 53 -17.67 -9.65 5.08
CA GLN A 53 -16.60 -10.41 5.73
C GLN A 53 -15.22 -10.23 5.08
N SER A 54 -14.99 -9.08 4.44
CA SER A 54 -13.73 -8.76 3.78
C SER A 54 -12.73 -8.14 4.76
N PHE A 55 -11.43 -8.33 4.50
CA PHE A 55 -10.37 -7.64 5.23
C PHE A 55 -10.40 -6.12 4.93
N PRO A 56 -9.92 -5.27 5.86
CA PRO A 56 -9.80 -3.85 5.60
C PRO A 56 -8.93 -3.61 4.36
N GLY A 57 -9.49 -2.90 3.38
CA GLY A 57 -8.84 -2.57 2.13
C GLY A 57 -7.98 -1.30 2.27
N SER A 58 -6.90 -1.27 1.50
CA SER A 58 -6.00 -0.13 1.34
C SER A 58 -5.61 0.07 -0.13
N GLY A 59 -5.02 1.21 -0.45
CA GLY A 59 -4.29 1.39 -1.70
C GLY A 59 -3.13 0.40 -1.82
N SER A 60 -2.81 0.01 -3.06
CA SER A 60 -1.69 -0.89 -3.36
C SER A 60 -0.76 -0.26 -4.39
N LEU A 61 0.46 0.07 -3.99
CA LEU A 61 1.44 0.71 -4.88
C LEU A 61 1.77 -0.19 -6.08
N SER A 62 1.92 -1.51 -5.87
CA SER A 62 2.18 -2.47 -6.95
C SER A 62 1.04 -2.50 -7.98
N ARG A 63 -0.23 -2.60 -7.53
CA ARG A 63 -1.39 -2.60 -8.45
C ARG A 63 -1.54 -1.25 -9.16
N SER A 64 -1.34 -0.14 -8.45
CA SER A 64 -1.40 1.20 -9.03
C SER A 64 -0.30 1.44 -10.06
N ALA A 65 0.92 0.94 -9.83
CA ALA A 65 2.02 1.03 -10.79
C ALA A 65 1.69 0.30 -12.09
N VAL A 66 1.21 -0.95 -12.00
CA VAL A 66 0.78 -1.73 -13.16
C VAL A 66 -0.37 -1.03 -13.87
N ASN A 67 -1.40 -0.61 -13.15
CA ASN A 67 -2.57 0.06 -13.71
C ASN A 67 -2.20 1.36 -14.45
N ASN A 68 -1.28 2.15 -13.88
CA ASN A 68 -0.75 3.36 -14.51
C ASN A 68 0.10 3.04 -15.75
N SER A 69 0.96 2.00 -15.71
CA SER A 69 1.75 1.57 -16.87
C SER A 69 0.90 0.98 -18.01
N SER A 70 -0.24 0.37 -17.68
CA SER A 70 -1.22 -0.14 -18.65
C SER A 70 -2.07 0.97 -19.30
N GLY A 71 -1.86 2.24 -18.93
CA GLY A 71 -2.54 3.38 -19.54
C GLY A 71 -3.98 3.61 -19.07
N VAL A 72 -4.38 3.06 -17.91
CA VAL A 72 -5.73 3.26 -17.35
C VAL A 72 -5.87 4.70 -16.85
N ARG A 73 -6.90 5.40 -17.31
CA ARG A 73 -7.14 6.83 -17.02
C ARG A 73 -8.39 7.12 -16.19
N THR A 74 -9.24 6.11 -15.99
CA THR A 74 -10.54 6.25 -15.32
C THR A 74 -10.68 5.25 -14.18
N PRO A 75 -11.47 5.55 -13.13
CA PRO A 75 -11.75 4.61 -12.05
C PRO A 75 -12.48 3.35 -12.53
N PHE A 76 -13.03 3.37 -13.75
CA PHE A 76 -13.66 2.22 -14.39
C PHE A 76 -12.72 1.01 -14.55
N GLY A 77 -11.40 1.22 -14.60
CA GLY A 77 -10.44 0.11 -14.56
C GLY A 77 -10.54 -0.76 -13.30
N GLY A 78 -10.90 -0.16 -12.16
CA GLY A 78 -11.16 -0.88 -10.92
C GLY A 78 -12.41 -1.77 -11.02
N LEU A 79 -13.48 -1.28 -11.66
CA LEU A 79 -14.70 -2.07 -11.89
C LEU A 79 -14.42 -3.26 -12.81
N ASN A 80 -13.68 -3.06 -13.89
CA ASN A 80 -13.28 -4.15 -14.79
C ASN A 80 -12.45 -5.21 -14.05
N THR A 81 -11.50 -4.78 -13.22
CA THR A 81 -10.68 -5.68 -12.40
C THR A 81 -11.55 -6.45 -11.40
N GLY A 82 -12.49 -5.78 -10.73
CA GLY A 82 -13.40 -6.42 -9.78
C GLY A 82 -14.33 -7.44 -10.44
N ALA A 83 -14.92 -7.10 -11.59
CA ALA A 83 -15.76 -8.00 -12.36
C ALA A 83 -14.99 -9.25 -12.81
N LEU A 84 -13.75 -9.07 -13.27
CA LEU A 84 -12.88 -10.17 -13.66
C LEU A 84 -12.59 -11.10 -12.47
N VAL A 85 -12.30 -10.56 -11.28
CA VAL A 85 -12.07 -11.36 -10.07
C VAL A 85 -13.32 -12.15 -9.68
N ILE A 86 -14.51 -11.55 -9.75
CA ILE A 86 -15.79 -12.22 -9.47
C ILE A 86 -16.05 -13.38 -10.43
N ILE A 87 -15.63 -13.27 -11.70
CA ILE A 87 -15.75 -14.36 -12.68
C ILE A 87 -14.67 -15.43 -12.43
N VAL A 88 -13.44 -15.03 -12.19
CA VAL A 88 -12.31 -15.96 -12.03
C VAL A 88 -12.48 -16.83 -10.77
N LEU A 89 -13.01 -16.29 -9.68
CA LEU A 89 -13.21 -17.05 -8.45
C LEU A 89 -14.05 -18.33 -8.67
N PRO A 90 -15.32 -18.31 -9.10
CA PRO A 90 -16.11 -19.53 -9.26
C PRO A 90 -15.62 -20.44 -10.39
N PHE A 91 -15.10 -19.90 -11.49
CA PHE A 91 -14.73 -20.70 -12.68
C PHE A 91 -13.32 -21.28 -12.62
N PHE A 92 -12.35 -20.56 -12.05
CA PHE A 92 -10.93 -20.97 -12.05
C PHE A 92 -10.41 -21.43 -10.68
N THR A 93 -11.22 -21.39 -9.61
CA THR A 93 -10.86 -22.01 -8.31
C THR A 93 -10.31 -23.44 -8.42
N PRO A 94 -10.88 -24.38 -9.23
CA PRO A 94 -10.31 -25.73 -9.32
C PRO A 94 -8.89 -25.75 -9.91
N CYS A 95 -8.53 -24.81 -10.78
CA CYS A 95 -7.18 -24.68 -11.31
C CYS A 95 -6.19 -24.14 -10.27
N PHE A 96 -6.63 -23.21 -9.41
CA PHE A 96 -5.78 -22.62 -8.38
C PHE A 96 -5.59 -23.53 -7.15
N TYR A 97 -6.47 -24.51 -6.94
CA TYR A 97 -6.38 -25.44 -5.81
C TYR A 97 -5.04 -26.20 -5.78
N TYR A 98 -4.48 -26.53 -6.95
CA TYR A 98 -3.22 -27.26 -7.07
C TYR A 98 -1.98 -26.36 -7.06
N SER A 99 -2.13 -25.05 -6.82
CA SER A 99 -1.00 -24.13 -6.88
C SER A 99 -0.06 -24.33 -5.69
N PRO A 100 1.22 -24.68 -5.92
CA PRO A 100 2.20 -24.81 -4.85
C PRO A 100 2.42 -23.46 -4.15
N LYS A 101 2.61 -23.47 -2.82
CA LYS A 101 2.97 -22.25 -2.06
C LYS A 101 4.20 -21.52 -2.64
N ALA A 102 5.10 -22.26 -3.27
CA ALA A 102 6.27 -21.72 -3.97
C ALA A 102 5.91 -20.76 -5.11
N VAL A 103 4.83 -21.05 -5.87
CA VAL A 103 4.37 -20.17 -6.95
C VAL A 103 3.83 -18.86 -6.37
N LEU A 104 3.05 -18.92 -5.30
CA LEU A 104 2.56 -17.72 -4.60
C LEU A 104 3.72 -16.87 -4.06
N ALA A 105 4.73 -17.50 -3.45
CA ALA A 105 5.92 -16.82 -2.95
C ALA A 105 6.70 -16.15 -4.10
N ALA A 106 6.90 -16.85 -5.22
CA ALA A 106 7.57 -16.30 -6.39
C ALA A 106 6.83 -15.08 -6.97
N VAL A 107 5.50 -15.11 -7.03
CA VAL A 107 4.68 -13.98 -7.46
C VAL A 107 4.83 -12.77 -6.53
N ILE A 108 4.83 -12.98 -5.20
CA ILE A 108 5.05 -11.90 -4.25
C ILE A 108 6.45 -11.30 -4.41
N ILE A 109 7.49 -12.11 -4.51
CA ILE A 109 8.87 -11.65 -4.71
C ILE A 109 8.96 -10.84 -6.01
N ALA A 110 8.42 -11.36 -7.11
CA ALA A 110 8.41 -10.67 -8.40
C ALA A 110 7.69 -9.31 -8.32
N ALA A 111 6.57 -9.21 -7.59
CA ALA A 111 5.85 -7.96 -7.42
C ALA A 111 6.63 -6.91 -6.60
N VAL A 112 7.39 -7.34 -5.59
CA VAL A 112 8.13 -6.44 -4.68
C VAL A 112 9.48 -6.02 -5.26
N VAL A 113 10.16 -6.88 -6.04
CA VAL A 113 11.47 -6.57 -6.63
C VAL A 113 11.44 -5.27 -7.46
N PHE A 114 10.34 -5.00 -8.17
CA PHE A 114 10.18 -3.77 -8.95
C PHE A 114 9.86 -2.53 -8.10
N MET A 115 9.48 -2.68 -6.83
CA MET A 115 9.27 -1.56 -5.91
C MET A 115 10.58 -1.07 -5.26
N VAL A 116 11.66 -1.84 -5.35
CA VAL A 116 12.94 -1.49 -4.72
C VAL A 116 13.70 -0.48 -5.58
N GLU A 117 13.59 0.79 -5.23
CA GLU A 117 14.17 1.89 -6.01
C GLU A 117 15.49 2.42 -5.41
N VAL A 118 16.54 1.60 -5.50
CA VAL A 118 17.90 1.92 -4.98
C VAL A 118 18.51 3.18 -5.60
N ARG A 119 18.03 3.58 -6.78
CA ARG A 119 18.52 4.77 -7.50
C ARG A 119 18.19 6.07 -6.78
N VAL A 120 17.21 6.09 -5.87
CA VAL A 120 16.80 7.28 -5.11
C VAL A 120 17.85 7.71 -4.08
N VAL A 121 18.72 6.79 -3.64
CA VAL A 121 19.77 7.07 -2.64
C VAL A 121 20.82 8.06 -3.18
N LYS A 122 21.20 7.95 -4.46
CA LYS A 122 22.25 8.78 -5.06
C LYS A 122 21.85 10.27 -5.17
N PRO A 123 20.63 10.62 -5.63
CA PRO A 123 20.09 11.98 -5.53
C PRO A 123 20.05 12.53 -4.10
N ILE A 124 19.58 11.74 -3.12
CA ILE A 124 19.49 12.18 -1.71
C ILE A 124 20.87 12.58 -1.20
N TRP A 125 21.88 11.72 -1.44
CA TRP A 125 23.26 12.00 -1.04
C TRP A 125 23.84 13.27 -1.69
N ARG A 126 23.49 13.53 -2.95
CA ARG A 126 23.96 14.72 -3.69
C ARG A 126 23.27 16.01 -3.25
N SER A 127 21.99 15.96 -2.86
CA SER A 127 21.22 17.12 -2.44
C SER A 127 21.47 17.51 -0.99
N LYS A 128 21.16 16.62 -0.04
CA LYS A 128 21.31 16.87 1.40
C LYS A 128 21.69 15.59 2.14
N LYS A 129 22.92 15.56 2.66
CA LYS A 129 23.41 14.44 3.48
C LYS A 129 22.63 14.28 4.79
N SER A 130 22.04 15.37 5.30
CA SER A 130 21.16 15.33 6.48
C SER A 130 19.95 14.42 6.28
N ASP A 131 19.42 14.36 5.06
CA ASP A 131 18.19 13.61 4.74
C ASP A 131 18.47 12.10 4.61
N LEU A 132 19.75 11.71 4.53
CA LEU A 132 20.17 10.32 4.51
C LEU A 132 20.03 9.65 5.89
N ILE A 133 20.20 10.41 6.97
CA ILE A 133 20.10 9.91 8.35
C ILE A 133 18.69 9.39 8.65
N PRO A 134 17.60 10.16 8.46
CA PRO A 134 16.25 9.66 8.63
C PRO A 134 15.95 8.49 7.68
N ALA A 135 16.45 8.52 6.44
CA ALA A 135 16.20 7.44 5.47
C ALA A 135 16.82 6.09 5.88
N VAL A 136 18.06 6.10 6.39
CA VAL A 136 18.71 4.87 6.88
C VAL A 136 18.10 4.43 8.21
N ALA A 137 17.77 5.37 9.09
CA ALA A 137 17.16 5.07 10.37
C ALA A 137 15.77 4.43 10.21
N THR A 138 14.90 4.95 9.33
CA THR A 138 13.60 4.33 9.03
C THR A 138 13.76 3.00 8.32
N PHE A 139 14.74 2.85 7.42
CA PHE A 139 15.01 1.55 6.79
C PHE A 139 15.36 0.47 7.83
N ILE A 140 16.23 0.79 8.79
CA ILE A 140 16.60 -0.14 9.87
C ILE A 140 15.41 -0.38 10.82
N ALA A 141 14.67 0.68 11.18
CA ALA A 141 13.50 0.57 12.04
C ALA A 141 12.42 -0.31 11.42
N CYS A 142 12.13 -0.18 10.13
CA CYS A 142 11.16 -1.02 9.42
C CYS A 142 11.56 -2.50 9.35
N LEU A 143 12.87 -2.82 9.36
CA LEU A 143 13.35 -4.21 9.41
C LEU A 143 13.24 -4.85 10.80
N LEU A 144 13.33 -4.05 11.87
CA LEU A 144 13.46 -4.53 13.25
C LEU A 144 12.19 -4.33 14.10
N LEU A 145 11.33 -3.39 13.72
CA LEU A 145 10.18 -2.92 14.49
C LEU A 145 8.88 -3.07 13.71
N HIS A 146 7.75 -2.94 14.42
CA HIS A 146 6.43 -2.89 13.80
C HIS A 146 6.23 -1.57 13.04
N LEU A 147 5.45 -1.63 11.97
CA LEU A 147 5.18 -0.51 11.06
C LEU A 147 4.60 0.74 11.77
N GLU A 148 3.89 0.53 12.87
CA GLU A 148 3.36 1.61 13.71
C GLU A 148 4.47 2.49 14.31
N ILE A 149 5.54 1.86 14.79
CA ILE A 149 6.64 2.51 15.51
C ILE A 149 7.62 3.14 14.50
N ASP A 150 7.84 2.48 13.36
CA ASP A 150 8.69 2.98 12.28
C ASP A 150 8.25 4.37 11.78
N ILE A 151 6.96 4.55 11.50
CA ILE A 151 6.41 5.81 11.01
C ILE A 151 6.62 6.94 12.04
N LEU A 152 6.42 6.65 13.33
CA LEU A 152 6.65 7.61 14.41
C LEU A 152 8.12 8.06 14.49
N ILE A 153 9.05 7.11 14.40
CA ILE A 153 10.50 7.39 14.38
C ILE A 153 10.86 8.25 13.16
N GLY A 154 10.33 7.92 11.99
CA GLY A 154 10.57 8.68 10.76
C GLY A 154 10.09 10.12 10.83
N ILE A 155 8.91 10.37 11.42
CA ILE A 155 8.39 11.73 11.63
C ILE A 155 9.27 12.49 12.65
N GLY A 156 9.62 11.85 13.77
CA GLY A 156 10.44 12.46 14.82
C GLY A 156 11.82 12.90 14.32
N LEU A 157 12.50 12.04 13.56
CA LEU A 157 13.82 12.34 12.98
C LEU A 157 13.76 13.45 11.92
N LYS A 158 12.63 13.65 11.24
CA LYS A 158 12.48 14.71 10.24
C LYS A 158 12.17 16.08 10.86
N LEU A 159 11.72 16.11 12.11
CA LEU A 159 11.41 17.35 12.84
C LEU A 159 12.64 17.98 13.50
N ILE A 160 13.72 17.22 13.66
CA ILE A 160 15.01 17.63 14.23
C ILE A 160 15.95 18.05 13.08
#